data_AF-A0A2G3AG81-F1
#
_entry.id   AF-A0A2G3AG81-F1
#
_cell.length_a   1.000
_cell.length_b   1.000
_cell.length_c   1.000
_cell.angle_alpha   90.00
_cell.angle_beta   90.00
_cell.angle_gamma   90.00
#
_symmetry.space_group_name_H-M   'P 1'
#
loop_
_entity.id
_entity.type
_entity.pdbx_description
1 polymer ?
#
loop_
_entity_poly.entity_id
_entity_poly.type
_entity_poly.pdbx_seq_one_letter_code
_entity_poly.pdbx_strand_id
1 'polypeptide(L)'
;MKIDVEFMIVKKVGADFDYGADLIVSISRNVDLNDGLWFEIENSTDVKSKDFKIPQNMYRALLEVYVSFHENDESWYGNSVNEYVSLNNLSAPRNGVFRELIISLDEIVVGAV
;
A
#
# COMPACT_ATOMS: atom_id res chain seq x y z
N MET A 1 -5.87 -8.45 -2.82
CA MET A 1 -5.96 -6.97 -2.73
C MET A 1 -4.76 -6.39 -3.45
N LYS A 2 -4.92 -5.29 -4.20
CA LYS A 2 -3.81 -4.65 -4.90
C LYS A 2 -3.59 -3.23 -4.37
N ILE A 3 -2.33 -2.85 -4.25
CA ILE A 3 -1.90 -1.60 -3.62
C ILE A 3 -0.92 -0.90 -4.55
N ASP A 4 -1.21 0.37 -4.81
CA ASP A 4 -0.26 1.28 -5.44
C ASP A 4 0.26 2.26 -4.39
N VAL A 5 1.58 2.47 -4.40
CA VAL A 5 2.25 3.32 -3.42
C VAL A 5 3.20 4.25 -4.17
N GLU A 6 3.04 5.54 -3.92
CA GLU A 6 3.89 6.58 -4.47
C GLU A 6 4.55 7.39 -3.36
N PHE A 7 5.85 7.64 -3.50
CA PHE A 7 6.59 8.50 -2.58
C PHE A 7 6.96 9.80 -3.28
N MET A 8 6.31 10.89 -2.85
CA MET A 8 6.50 12.22 -3.40
C MET A 8 7.50 13.01 -2.57
N ILE A 9 8.46 13.65 -3.23
CA ILE A 9 9.51 14.45 -2.62
C ILE A 9 9.40 15.87 -3.14
N VAL A 10 9.42 16.82 -2.21
CA VAL A 10 9.51 18.26 -2.47
C VAL A 10 10.85 18.76 -1.93
N LYS A 11 11.60 19.45 -2.78
CA LYS A 11 12.88 20.09 -2.49
C LYS A 11 12.64 21.56 -2.16
N LYS A 12 13.56 22.14 -1.38
CA LYS A 12 13.52 23.57 -1.11
C LYS A 12 14.14 24.33 -2.28
N VAL A 13 13.33 25.05 -3.08
CA VAL A 13 13.81 25.93 -4.16
C VAL A 13 13.14 27.30 -4.03
N GLY A 14 13.91 28.34 -3.67
CA GLY A 14 13.44 29.73 -3.74
C GLY A 14 12.19 30.07 -2.92
N ALA A 15 11.68 31.30 -3.07
CA ALA A 15 10.54 31.82 -2.31
C ALA A 15 9.15 31.45 -2.88
N ASP A 16 9.11 30.74 -4.01
CA ASP A 16 7.86 30.34 -4.66
C ASP A 16 7.56 28.87 -4.38
N PHE A 17 6.52 28.64 -3.59
CA PHE A 17 5.92 27.33 -3.36
C PHE A 17 5.04 26.98 -4.56
N ASP A 18 5.66 26.53 -5.65
CA ASP A 18 4.91 25.80 -6.67
C ASP A 18 4.49 24.45 -6.05
N TYR A 19 3.19 24.17 -6.02
CA TYR A 19 2.56 23.11 -5.20
C TYR A 19 2.81 21.67 -5.72
N GLY A 20 3.88 21.45 -6.49
CA GLY A 20 4.19 20.19 -7.16
C GLY A 20 5.24 19.35 -6.44
N ALA A 21 5.25 18.04 -6.71
CA ALA A 21 6.36 17.17 -6.32
C ALA A 21 7.55 17.40 -7.27
N ASP A 22 8.74 17.61 -6.72
CA ASP A 22 10.00 17.69 -7.48
C ASP A 22 10.48 16.31 -7.96
N LEU A 23 10.06 15.25 -7.26
CA LEU A 23 10.38 13.87 -7.60
C LEU A 23 9.25 12.97 -7.08
N ILE A 24 8.75 12.09 -7.95
CA ILE A 24 7.82 11.01 -7.59
C ILE A 24 8.57 9.69 -7.78
N VAL A 25 8.61 8.88 -6.73
CA VAL A 25 9.19 7.55 -6.74
C VAL A 25 8.06 6.54 -6.66
N SER A 26 7.84 5.79 -7.74
CA SER A 26 6.87 4.68 -7.73
C SER A 26 7.43 3.54 -6.86
N ILE A 27 6.71 3.17 -5.81
CA ILE A 27 7.13 2.14 -4.84
C ILE A 27 6.61 0.76 -5.26
N SER A 28 5.32 0.67 -5.59
CA SER A 28 4.61 -0.54 -6.04
C SER A 28 4.99 -1.05 -7.43
N ARG A 29 5.54 -0.18 -8.28
CA ARG A 29 5.85 -0.50 -9.68
C ARG A 29 7.10 -1.35 -9.81
N ASN A 30 6.95 -2.57 -10.33
CA ASN A 30 8.07 -3.42 -10.71
C ASN A 30 8.65 -3.00 -12.07
N VAL A 31 9.95 -3.23 -12.25
CA VAL A 31 10.67 -2.99 -13.52
C VAL A 31 10.37 -4.12 -14.51
N ASP A 32 10.12 -5.32 -14.01
CA ASP A 32 9.77 -6.48 -14.82
C ASP A 32 8.29 -6.42 -15.21
N LEU A 33 8.02 -6.12 -16.49
CA LEU A 33 6.67 -5.95 -17.06
C LEU A 33 5.79 -7.21 -17.04
N ASN A 34 6.32 -8.34 -16.57
CA ASN A 34 5.58 -9.59 -16.47
C ASN A 34 4.67 -9.63 -15.25
N ASP A 35 4.98 -8.83 -14.23
CA ASP A 35 4.15 -8.68 -13.03
C ASP A 35 3.38 -7.35 -13.11
N GLY A 36 2.17 -7.33 -12.53
CA GLY A 36 1.35 -6.13 -12.49
C GLY A 36 2.09 -4.92 -11.87
N LEU A 37 1.65 -3.71 -12.22
CA LEU A 37 2.29 -2.48 -11.72
C LEU A 37 2.04 -2.20 -10.23
N TRP A 38 1.15 -2.96 -9.60
CA TRP A 38 0.69 -2.77 -8.22
C TRP A 38 1.16 -3.94 -7.36
N PHE A 39 1.41 -3.69 -6.08
CA PHE A 39 1.66 -4.75 -5.12
C PHE A 39 0.40 -5.57 -4.90
N GLU A 40 0.48 -6.86 -5.18
CA GLU A 40 -0.56 -7.80 -4.82
C GLU A 40 -0.29 -8.38 -3.43
N ILE A 41 -1.21 -8.15 -2.49
CA ILE A 41 -1.16 -8.72 -1.14
C ILE A 41 -2.06 -9.94 -1.09
N GLU A 42 -1.41 -11.09 -0.95
CA GLU A 42 -2.10 -12.39 -0.96
C GLU A 42 -2.74 -12.71 0.39
N ASN A 43 -2.04 -12.45 1.49
CA ASN A 43 -2.47 -12.86 2.84
C ASN A 43 -1.87 -11.94 3.94
N SER A 44 -2.23 -12.19 5.20
CA SER A 44 -1.85 -11.35 6.35
C SER A 44 -0.36 -11.38 6.73
N THR A 45 0.42 -12.29 6.14
CA THR A 45 1.87 -12.39 6.38
C THR A 45 2.69 -11.91 5.18
N ASP A 46 2.03 -11.52 4.09
CA ASP A 46 2.67 -11.03 2.88
C ASP A 46 3.14 -9.59 3.09
N VAL A 47 4.44 -9.37 2.88
CA VAL A 47 5.09 -8.07 3.03
C VAL A 47 5.75 -7.71 1.70
N LYS A 48 5.32 -6.58 1.13
CA LYS A 48 5.96 -5.99 -0.05
C LYS A 48 6.77 -4.78 0.37
N SER A 49 7.98 -4.65 -0.18
CA SER A 49 8.90 -3.57 0.16
C SER A 49 9.73 -3.18 -1.06
N LYS A 50 10.28 -1.97 -1.02
CA LYS A 50 11.23 -1.47 -2.01
C LYS A 50 12.19 -0.50 -1.36
N ASP A 51 13.47 -0.73 -1.60
CA ASP A 51 14.52 0.19 -1.18
C ASP A 51 14.63 1.36 -2.16
N PHE A 52 14.76 2.56 -1.61
CA PHE A 52 15.00 3.76 -2.39
C PHE A 52 15.85 4.76 -1.60
N LYS A 53 16.43 5.73 -2.31
CA LYS A 53 17.27 6.77 -1.69
C LYS A 53 16.52 8.08 -1.64
N ILE A 54 16.42 8.64 -0.44
CA ILE A 54 15.89 9.99 -0.23
C ILE A 54 17.00 11.02 -0.47
N PRO A 55 16.78 12.05 -1.32
CA PRO A 55 17.73 13.15 -1.50
C PRO A 55 17.91 13.94 -0.19
N GLN A 56 19.15 14.28 0.15
CA GLN A 56 19.46 15.01 1.40
C GLN A 56 18.92 16.45 1.43
N ASN A 57 18.57 17.02 0.28
CA ASN A 57 17.99 18.35 0.16
C ASN A 57 16.45 18.34 0.09
N MET A 58 15.82 17.25 0.50
CA MET A 58 14.37 17.15 0.65
C MET A 58 13.89 18.06 1.78
N TYR A 59 12.83 18.82 1.52
CA TYR A 59 12.16 19.68 2.49
C TYR A 59 10.91 19.04 3.07
N ARG A 60 10.17 18.31 2.22
CA ARG A 60 8.93 17.62 2.57
C ARG A 60 8.83 16.35 1.74
N ALA A 61 8.28 15.29 2.34
CA ALA A 61 7.86 14.10 1.62
C ALA A 61 6.39 13.80 1.94
N LEU A 62 5.71 13.15 0.99
CA LEU A 62 4.40 12.56 1.16
C LEU A 62 4.45 11.11 0.69
N LEU A 63 3.80 10.23 1.43
CA LEU A 63 3.56 8.86 1.03
C LEU A 63 2.09 8.75 0.68
N GLU A 64 1.80 8.49 -0.59
CA GLU A 64 0.45 8.31 -1.10
C GLU A 64 0.20 6.82 -1.32
N VAL A 65 -0.94 6.34 -0.83
CA VAL A 65 -1.31 4.92 -0.83
C VAL A 65 -2.69 4.80 -1.44
N TYR A 66 -2.78 4.05 -2.53
CA TYR A 66 -4.03 3.69 -3.19
C TYR A 66 -4.29 2.21 -2.99
N VAL A 67 -5.49 1.89 -2.53
CA VAL A 67 -5.91 0.51 -2.25
C VAL A 67 -7.09 0.17 -3.14
N SER A 68 -7.00 -0.96 -3.84
CA SER A 68 -8.11 -1.52 -4.61
C SER A 68 -8.30 -2.99 -4.30
N PHE A 69 -9.56 -3.41 -4.29
CA PHE A 69 -9.93 -4.78 -4.05
C PHE A 69 -10.05 -5.53 -5.37
N HIS A 70 -9.36 -6.67 -5.47
CA HIS A 70 -9.34 -7.51 -6.67
C HIS A 70 -9.37 -8.98 -6.26
N GLU A 71 -9.77 -9.83 -7.20
CA GLU A 71 -9.80 -11.28 -7.07
C GLU A 71 -10.66 -11.70 -5.86
N ASN A 72 -10.12 -12.48 -4.93
CA ASN A 72 -10.84 -12.95 -3.74
C ASN A 72 -11.33 -11.82 -2.82
N ASP A 73 -10.84 -10.58 -3.01
CA ASP A 73 -11.27 -9.42 -2.24
C ASP A 73 -12.22 -8.50 -3.02
N GLU A 74 -12.46 -8.71 -4.32
CA GLU A 74 -13.31 -7.82 -5.14
C GLU A 74 -14.72 -7.66 -4.57
N SER A 75 -15.23 -8.71 -3.92
CA SER A 75 -16.52 -8.72 -3.23
C SER A 75 -16.36 -8.78 -1.70
N TRP A 76 -15.35 -8.11 -1.14
CA TRP A 76 -15.02 -8.14 0.30
C TRP A 76 -16.21 -7.88 1.23
N TYR A 77 -17.15 -7.03 0.80
CA TYR A 77 -18.36 -6.69 1.56
C TYR A 77 -19.32 -7.89 1.73
N GLY A 78 -19.19 -8.92 0.88
CA GLY A 78 -19.93 -10.18 0.97
C GLY A 78 -19.21 -11.26 1.77
N ASN A 79 -17.96 -11.02 2.18
CA ASN A 79 -17.20 -12.03 2.92
C ASN A 79 -17.78 -12.18 4.34
N SER A 80 -17.79 -13.41 4.86
CA SER A 80 -18.19 -13.64 6.24
C SER A 80 -17.07 -13.21 7.19
N VAL A 81 -17.44 -12.65 8.35
CA VAL A 81 -16.45 -12.35 9.40
C VAL A 81 -15.80 -13.65 9.87
N ASN A 82 -14.49 -13.64 10.10
CA ASN A 82 -13.73 -14.84 10.47
C ASN A 82 -14.26 -15.54 11.74
N GLU A 83 -14.76 -14.75 12.70
CA GLU A 83 -15.39 -15.26 13.91
C GLU A 83 -16.68 -16.03 13.61
N TYR A 84 -17.55 -15.49 12.74
CA TYR A 84 -18.79 -16.17 12.33
C TYR A 84 -18.50 -17.50 11.64
N VAL A 85 -17.53 -17.53 10.72
CA VAL A 85 -17.10 -18.77 10.04
C VAL A 85 -16.62 -19.80 11.05
N SER A 86 -15.82 -19.37 12.03
CA SER A 86 -15.23 -20.25 13.06
C SER A 86 -16.29 -20.78 14.03
N LEU A 87 -17.21 -19.94 14.51
CA LEU A 87 -18.27 -20.34 15.44
C LEU A 87 -19.29 -21.31 14.82
N ASN A 88 -19.50 -21.24 13.50
CA ASN A 88 -20.50 -22.03 12.80
C ASN A 88 -19.91 -23.22 12.02
N ASN A 89 -18.62 -23.52 12.18
CA ASN A 89 -17.91 -24.59 11.45
C ASN A 89 -18.14 -24.53 9.93
N LEU A 90 -18.16 -23.32 9.36
CA LEU A 90 -18.40 -23.12 7.93
C LEU A 90 -17.10 -23.29 7.14
N SER A 91 -17.20 -23.89 5.96
CA SER A 91 -16.11 -23.94 4.98
C SER A 91 -16.24 -22.74 4.03
N ALA A 92 -15.81 -21.57 4.50
CA ALA A 92 -15.76 -20.34 3.70
C ALA A 92 -14.34 -19.76 3.67
N PRO A 93 -13.96 -19.00 2.62
CA PRO A 93 -12.70 -18.27 2.59
C PRO A 93 -12.55 -17.36 3.80
N ARG A 94 -11.38 -17.36 4.44
CA ARG A 94 -11.08 -16.54 5.64
C ARG A 94 -10.55 -15.15 5.30
N ASN A 95 -11.05 -14.58 4.22
CA ASN A 95 -10.76 -13.21 3.81
C ASN A 95 -11.85 -12.30 4.38
N GLY A 96 -11.94 -12.17 5.70
CA GLY A 96 -13.02 -11.42 6.36
C GLY A 96 -13.26 -10.02 5.78
N VAL A 97 -14.39 -9.41 6.14
CA VAL A 97 -14.86 -8.10 5.63
C VAL A 97 -13.90 -6.92 5.81
N PHE A 98 -12.87 -7.07 6.64
CA PHE A 98 -11.93 -6.02 6.94
C PHE A 98 -10.51 -6.56 6.84
N ARG A 99 -9.66 -5.85 6.10
CA ARG A 99 -8.21 -6.04 6.05
C ARG A 99 -7.57 -4.71 6.39
N GLU A 100 -6.64 -4.73 7.32
CA GLU A 100 -5.82 -3.57 7.67
C GLU A 100 -4.51 -3.64 6.89
N LEU A 101 -4.10 -2.51 6.33
CA LEU A 101 -2.80 -2.34 5.74
C LEU A 101 -1.91 -1.52 6.65
N ILE A 102 -0.79 -2.11 7.06
CA ILE A 102 0.24 -1.43 7.85
C ILE A 102 1.33 -0.97 6.90
N ILE A 103 1.64 0.33 6.97
CA ILE A 103 2.71 0.93 6.18
C ILE A 103 3.84 1.33 7.11
N SER A 104 5.05 0.87 6.79
CA SER A 104 6.27 1.19 7.53
C SER A 104 7.37 1.75 6.65
N LEU A 105 8.19 2.61 7.25
CA LEU A 105 9.44 3.12 6.69
C LEU A 105 10.56 2.81 7.68
N ASP A 106 11.58 2.07 7.25
CA ASP A 106 12.70 1.62 8.10
C ASP A 106 12.22 1.01 9.43
N GLU A 107 11.28 0.06 9.35
CA GLU A 107 10.66 -0.64 10.49
C GLU A 107 9.76 0.23 11.40
N ILE A 108 9.62 1.53 11.10
CA ILE A 108 8.75 2.45 11.85
C ILE A 108 7.39 2.52 11.14
N VAL A 109 6.31 2.22 11.87
CA VAL A 109 4.94 2.37 11.35
C VAL A 109 4.61 3.84 11.13
N VAL A 110 4.27 4.19 9.89
CA VAL A 110 3.93 5.57 9.47
C VAL A 110 2.46 5.74 9.11
N GLY A 111 1.71 4.65 8.96
CA GLY A 111 0.28 4.70 8.67
C GLY A 111 -0.40 3.34 8.74
N ALA A 112 -1.72 3.39 8.84
CA ALA A 112 -2.61 2.24 8.70
C ALA A 112 -3.88 2.65 7.94
N VAL A 113 -4.39 1.77 7.08
CA VAL A 113 -5.62 1.97 6.28
C VAL A 113 -6.51 0.75 6.37
#